data_AF-A0A2X4V487-F1
#
_entry.id   AF-A0A2X4V487-F1
#
_cell.length_a   1.000
_cell.length_b   1.000
_cell.length_c   1.000
_cell.angle_alpha   90.00
_cell.angle_beta   90.00
_cell.angle_gamma   90.00
#
_symmetry.space_group_name_H-M   'P 1'
#
loop_
_entity.id
_entity.type
_entity.pdbx_description
1 polymer ?
#
loop_
_entity_poly.entity_id
_entity_poly.type
_entity_poly.pdbx_seq_one_letter_code
_entity_poly.pdbx_strand_id
1 'polypeptide(L)'
;MDITKYLIQQDGTTNKFWHIETHGHIQTIHWGRIDTKGRMAEKEFDDSESCQMDSEKLIAQKLRKGYVEAANAQAVPEKRELTEEEQGEALFWDAINRSNKWKKAHWSEYDIDEHLENLTALLAKKSKESLILFERHLQINLHRLYTAHIAELSIILENRFTIDDGAITFDDYISEDGFIYFRCWLLLKGKGFFDEISQDINAFINGKYSFNIGDSWAEGLLYVADDAYSENNDNQDNSEIRDAVGEMKDVINYDAMERVMDREPMTGSELQKAYPRLVAEIVAIR
;
A
#
# COMPACT_ATOMS: atom_id res chain seq x y z
N MET A 1 -11.83 -26.75 30.99
CA MET A 1 -10.35 -26.71 30.89
C MET A 1 -9.94 -25.27 30.68
N ASP A 2 -9.15 -24.72 31.58
CA ASP A 2 -8.72 -23.32 31.44
C ASP A 2 -7.76 -23.18 30.24
N ILE A 3 -7.93 -22.10 29.47
CA ILE A 3 -7.09 -21.75 28.33
C ILE A 3 -6.10 -20.69 28.80
N THR A 4 -4.84 -20.80 28.36
CA THR A 4 -3.84 -19.75 28.52
C THR A 4 -3.00 -19.72 27.26
N LYS A 5 -3.01 -18.58 26.54
CA LYS A 5 -2.23 -18.40 25.32
C LYS A 5 -1.55 -17.05 25.31
N TYR A 6 -0.29 -17.04 24.89
CA TYR A 6 0.49 -15.84 24.63
C TYR A 6 0.81 -15.79 23.15
N LEU A 7 0.48 -14.68 22.51
CA LEU A 7 0.66 -14.43 21.10
C LEU A 7 1.45 -13.14 20.92
N ILE A 8 2.36 -13.13 19.94
CA ILE A 8 3.16 -11.96 19.57
C ILE A 8 3.02 -11.65 18.08
N GLN A 9 3.18 -10.38 17.74
CA GLN A 9 3.25 -9.93 16.36
C GLN A 9 4.38 -8.91 16.23
N GLN A 10 5.42 -9.29 15.50
CA GLN A 10 6.60 -8.48 15.24
C GLN A 10 6.81 -8.40 13.73
N ASP A 11 6.29 -7.35 13.10
CA ASP A 11 6.35 -7.14 11.65
C ASP A 11 6.38 -5.65 11.35
N GLY A 12 7.26 -5.21 10.45
CA GLY A 12 7.42 -3.80 10.11
C GLY A 12 7.64 -2.93 11.37
N THR A 13 6.77 -1.95 11.57
CA THR A 13 6.75 -1.09 12.77
C THR A 13 5.96 -1.68 13.95
N THR A 14 5.31 -2.85 13.78
CA THR A 14 4.53 -3.52 14.81
C THR A 14 5.43 -4.30 15.76
N ASN A 15 5.18 -4.16 17.06
CA ASN A 15 5.80 -4.93 18.14
C ASN A 15 4.75 -5.11 19.24
N LYS A 16 3.86 -6.08 19.07
CA LYS A 16 2.65 -6.24 19.91
C LYS A 16 2.62 -7.59 20.60
N PHE A 17 2.03 -7.61 21.79
CA PHE A 17 1.65 -8.84 22.48
C PHE A 17 0.12 -8.90 22.62
N TRP A 18 -0.39 -10.12 22.67
CA TRP A 18 -1.78 -10.42 23.00
C TRP A 18 -1.79 -11.70 23.82
N HIS A 19 -2.48 -11.67 24.93
CA HIS A 19 -2.57 -12.75 25.88
C HIS A 19 -4.04 -12.97 26.22
N ILE A 20 -4.44 -14.23 26.32
CA ILE A 20 -5.76 -14.64 26.79
C ILE A 20 -5.59 -15.72 27.85
N GLU A 21 -6.39 -15.60 28.90
CA GLU A 21 -6.56 -16.61 29.92
C GLU A 21 -8.05 -16.80 30.22
N THR A 22 -8.46 -18.01 30.59
CA THR A 22 -9.81 -18.28 31.10
C THR A 22 -9.73 -18.93 32.46
N HIS A 23 -10.65 -18.60 33.35
CA HIS A 23 -10.83 -19.26 34.63
C HIS A 23 -12.32 -19.54 34.86
N GLY A 24 -12.73 -20.80 34.66
CA GLY A 24 -14.14 -21.18 34.70
C GLY A 24 -14.93 -20.52 33.55
N HIS A 25 -15.86 -19.63 33.89
CA HIS A 25 -16.69 -18.87 32.94
C HIS A 25 -16.21 -17.42 32.75
N ILE A 26 -15.01 -17.09 33.24
CA ILE A 26 -14.39 -15.76 33.10
C ILE A 26 -13.26 -15.83 32.06
N GLN A 27 -13.23 -14.89 31.13
CA GLN A 27 -12.17 -14.69 30.14
C GLN A 27 -11.46 -13.37 30.42
N THR A 28 -10.13 -13.40 30.51
CA THR A 28 -9.29 -12.20 30.62
C THR A 28 -8.39 -12.09 29.40
N ILE A 29 -8.35 -10.91 28.79
CA ILE A 29 -7.51 -10.59 27.64
C ILE A 29 -6.59 -9.44 28.00
N HIS A 30 -5.30 -9.60 27.80
CA HIS A 30 -4.28 -8.56 27.99
C HIS A 30 -3.53 -8.31 26.68
N TRP A 31 -3.42 -7.06 26.23
CA TRP A 31 -2.79 -6.75 24.95
C TRP A 31 -2.13 -5.39 24.93
N GLY A 32 -1.11 -5.22 24.09
CA GLY A 32 -0.39 -3.96 24.02
C GLY A 32 0.77 -3.98 23.04
N ARG A 33 1.56 -2.91 23.04
CA ARG A 33 2.91 -2.96 22.49
C ARG A 33 3.81 -3.66 23.50
N ILE A 34 4.75 -4.46 23.02
CA ILE A 34 5.81 -5.01 23.87
C ILE A 34 6.55 -3.83 24.53
N ASP A 35 6.98 -4.02 25.78
CA ASP A 35 7.56 -3.00 26.67
C ASP A 35 6.61 -1.89 27.15
N THR A 36 5.30 -2.06 26.95
CA THR A 36 4.27 -1.19 27.55
C THR A 36 3.39 -1.96 28.52
N LYS A 37 2.69 -1.26 29.42
CA LYS A 37 1.72 -1.87 30.34
C LYS A 37 0.55 -2.56 29.60
N GLY A 38 0.28 -2.18 28.36
CA GLY A 38 -0.87 -2.65 27.59
C GLY A 38 -2.22 -2.25 28.19
N ARG A 39 -3.26 -2.99 27.80
CA ARG A 39 -4.65 -2.87 28.24
C ARG A 39 -5.17 -4.25 28.57
N MET A 40 -6.08 -4.32 29.52
CA MET A 40 -6.70 -5.56 29.97
C MET A 40 -8.23 -5.41 29.91
N ALA A 41 -8.92 -6.48 29.55
CA ALA A 41 -10.37 -6.58 29.59
C ALA A 41 -10.76 -7.97 30.11
N GLU A 42 -11.84 -7.99 30.88
CA GLU A 42 -12.43 -9.20 31.43
C GLU A 42 -13.87 -9.33 30.90
N LYS A 43 -14.29 -10.57 30.65
CA LYS A 43 -15.63 -10.89 30.19
C LYS A 43 -16.12 -12.16 30.88
N GLU A 44 -17.26 -12.05 31.55
CA GLU A 44 -17.96 -13.16 32.17
C GLU A 44 -18.98 -13.78 31.19
N PHE A 45 -19.12 -15.10 31.21
CA PHE A 45 -20.03 -15.87 30.37
C PHE A 45 -21.01 -16.67 31.23
N ASP A 46 -22.10 -17.17 30.63
CA ASP A 46 -23.10 -17.96 31.35
C ASP A 46 -22.53 -19.31 31.84
N ASP A 47 -21.56 -19.86 31.11
CA ASP A 47 -20.92 -21.14 31.41
C ASP A 47 -19.49 -21.21 30.86
N SER A 48 -18.75 -22.24 31.31
CA SER A 48 -17.35 -22.44 30.94
C SER A 48 -17.16 -22.87 29.48
N GLU A 49 -18.10 -23.59 28.89
CA GLU A 49 -18.02 -24.07 27.50
C GLU A 49 -18.14 -22.88 26.52
N SER A 50 -19.09 -21.99 26.76
CA SER A 50 -19.28 -20.73 26.03
C SER A 50 -18.03 -19.83 26.10
N CYS A 51 -17.41 -19.72 27.27
CA CYS A 51 -16.16 -18.98 27.47
C CYS A 51 -14.99 -19.57 26.66
N GLN A 52 -14.86 -20.89 26.63
CA GLN A 52 -13.83 -21.58 25.86
C GLN A 52 -14.00 -21.37 24.36
N MET A 53 -15.21 -21.59 23.84
CA MET A 53 -15.50 -21.44 22.40
C MET A 53 -15.18 -20.03 21.89
N ASP A 54 -15.52 -19.00 22.66
CA ASP A 54 -15.20 -17.62 22.30
C ASP A 54 -13.68 -17.36 22.33
N SER A 55 -12.99 -17.87 23.34
CA SER A 55 -11.53 -17.75 23.49
C SER A 55 -10.78 -18.40 22.32
N GLU A 56 -11.16 -19.61 21.92
CA GLU A 56 -10.57 -20.32 20.76
C GLU A 56 -10.81 -19.56 19.45
N LYS A 57 -12.00 -18.99 19.26
CA LYS A 57 -12.33 -18.16 18.10
C LYS A 57 -11.42 -16.93 18.02
N LEU A 58 -11.17 -16.26 19.15
CA LEU A 58 -10.27 -15.11 19.21
C LEU A 58 -8.83 -15.49 18.91
N ILE A 59 -8.34 -16.61 19.46
CA ILE A 59 -7.01 -17.16 19.17
C ILE A 59 -6.87 -17.41 17.66
N ALA A 60 -7.81 -18.14 17.05
CA ALA A 60 -7.79 -18.43 15.61
C ALA A 60 -7.83 -17.14 14.76
N GLN A 61 -8.58 -16.12 15.19
CA GLN A 61 -8.58 -14.82 14.52
C GLN A 61 -7.23 -14.11 14.61
N LYS A 62 -6.53 -14.17 15.74
CA LYS A 62 -5.21 -13.56 15.92
C LYS A 62 -4.15 -14.28 15.10
N LEU A 63 -4.14 -15.61 15.09
CA LEU A 63 -3.23 -16.41 14.27
C LEU A 63 -3.40 -16.08 12.77
N ARG A 64 -4.66 -15.98 12.28
CA ARG A 64 -4.94 -15.54 10.89
C ARG A 64 -4.47 -14.12 10.59
N LYS A 65 -4.30 -13.27 11.61
CA LYS A 65 -3.78 -11.89 11.47
C LYS A 65 -2.25 -11.85 11.60
N GLY A 66 -1.56 -12.99 11.58
CA GLY A 66 -0.09 -13.06 11.62
C GLY A 66 0.50 -12.99 13.03
N TYR A 67 -0.30 -13.22 14.08
CA TYR A 67 0.28 -13.48 15.40
C TYR A 67 0.85 -14.89 15.45
N VAL A 68 1.98 -15.05 16.14
CA VAL A 68 2.61 -16.34 16.41
C VAL A 68 2.56 -16.65 17.90
N GLU A 69 2.50 -17.93 18.25
CA GLU A 69 2.50 -18.35 19.66
C GLU A 69 3.88 -18.12 20.31
N ALA A 70 3.87 -17.59 21.52
CA ALA A 70 5.04 -17.50 22.40
C ALA A 70 4.82 -18.40 23.62
N ALA A 71 5.90 -18.92 24.21
CA ALA A 71 5.81 -19.82 25.35
C ALA A 71 5.20 -19.14 26.59
N ASN A 72 5.53 -17.87 26.81
CA ASN A 72 5.00 -17.00 27.86
C ASN A 72 5.40 -15.54 27.59
N ALA A 73 5.01 -14.62 28.47
CA ALA A 73 5.35 -13.19 28.39
C ALA A 73 6.86 -12.88 28.44
N GLN A 74 7.69 -13.78 28.96
CA GLN A 74 9.16 -13.61 29.06
C GLN A 74 9.91 -14.22 27.87
N ALA A 75 9.26 -15.08 27.09
CA ALA A 75 9.82 -15.75 25.92
C ALA A 75 9.54 -14.98 24.61
N VAL A 76 9.44 -13.65 24.69
CA VAL A 76 9.29 -12.79 23.52
C VAL A 76 10.68 -12.57 22.92
N PRO A 77 10.93 -13.01 21.67
CA PRO A 77 12.22 -12.77 21.04
C PRO A 77 12.44 -11.27 20.86
N GLU A 78 13.70 -10.86 20.97
CA GLU A 78 14.10 -9.49 20.65
C GLU A 78 13.67 -9.18 19.22
N LYS A 79 13.03 -8.02 19.04
CA LYS A 79 12.57 -7.63 17.72
C LYS A 79 13.81 -7.35 16.86
N ARG A 80 13.88 -7.99 15.69
CA ARG A 80 14.88 -7.62 14.67
C ARG A 80 14.73 -6.13 14.35
N GLU A 81 15.80 -5.38 14.53
CA GLU A 81 15.90 -4.02 14.04
C GLU A 81 15.86 -4.01 12.51
N LEU A 82 14.94 -3.22 11.97
CA LEU A 82 14.82 -3.03 10.52
C LEU A 82 15.89 -2.07 10.04
N THR A 83 16.41 -2.30 8.83
CA THR A 83 17.24 -1.29 8.16
C THR A 83 16.42 -0.04 7.87
N GLU A 84 17.07 1.11 7.65
CA GLU A 84 16.38 2.35 7.30
C GLU A 84 15.50 2.19 6.04
N GLU A 85 15.98 1.43 5.06
CA GLU A 85 15.23 1.06 3.85
C GLU A 85 13.96 0.26 4.20
N GLU A 86 14.08 -0.81 4.99
CA GLU A 86 12.92 -1.61 5.41
C GLU A 86 11.91 -0.80 6.24
N GLN A 87 12.41 0.15 7.05
CA GLN A 87 11.54 1.06 7.81
C GLN A 87 10.78 2.01 6.90
N GLY A 88 11.46 2.59 5.90
CA GLY A 88 10.83 3.49 4.94
C GLY A 88 9.83 2.77 4.04
N GLU A 89 10.14 1.56 3.56
CA GLU A 89 9.20 0.74 2.79
C GLU A 89 7.94 0.41 3.62
N ALA A 90 8.14 -0.03 4.87
CA ALA A 90 7.03 -0.33 5.76
C ALA A 90 6.19 0.92 6.07
N LEU A 91 6.84 2.07 6.26
CA LEU A 91 6.17 3.35 6.49
C LEU A 91 5.32 3.75 5.28
N PHE A 92 5.90 3.70 4.08
CA PHE A 92 5.24 4.07 2.82
C PHE A 92 3.98 3.23 2.62
N TRP A 93 4.09 1.91 2.65
CA TRP A 93 2.94 1.04 2.41
C TRP A 93 1.92 1.04 3.56
N ASP A 94 2.34 1.21 4.82
CA ASP A 94 1.40 1.38 5.95
C ASP A 94 0.60 2.68 5.79
N ALA A 95 1.26 3.77 5.38
CA ALA A 95 0.61 5.05 5.17
C ALA A 95 -0.45 4.96 4.07
N ILE A 96 -0.07 4.52 2.85
CA ILE A 96 -0.98 4.32 1.70
C ILE A 96 -2.16 3.41 2.09
N ASN A 97 -1.88 2.31 2.80
CA ASN A 97 -2.94 1.41 3.23
C ASN A 97 -3.87 2.07 4.25
N ARG A 98 -3.36 2.82 5.23
CA ARG A 98 -4.19 3.40 6.30
C ARG A 98 -4.98 4.62 5.88
N SER A 99 -4.50 5.38 4.90
CA SER A 99 -5.21 6.51 4.31
C SER A 99 -6.38 6.07 3.43
N ASN A 100 -6.31 4.88 2.83
CA ASN A 100 -7.40 4.35 2.02
C ASN A 100 -8.57 3.85 2.88
N LYS A 101 -9.68 4.59 2.93
CA LYS A 101 -10.93 4.17 3.62
C LYS A 101 -11.78 3.19 2.81
N TRP A 102 -11.54 3.11 1.51
CA TRP A 102 -12.39 2.42 0.53
C TRP A 102 -11.89 1.01 0.16
N LYS A 103 -11.15 0.33 1.05
CA LYS A 103 -10.49 -0.98 0.80
C LYS A 103 -11.42 -2.13 0.38
N LYS A 104 -12.72 -1.97 0.59
CA LYS A 104 -13.77 -2.97 0.28
C LYS A 104 -14.95 -2.36 -0.47
N ALA A 105 -14.82 -1.10 -0.86
CA ALA A 105 -15.86 -0.33 -1.49
C ALA A 105 -15.98 -0.74 -2.96
N HIS A 106 -17.15 -0.49 -3.54
CA HIS A 106 -17.25 -0.52 -4.99
C HIS A 106 -16.39 0.62 -5.56
N TRP A 107 -15.73 0.41 -6.70
CA TRP A 107 -14.74 1.37 -7.20
C TRP A 107 -15.33 2.74 -7.57
N SER A 108 -16.63 2.80 -7.88
CA SER A 108 -17.35 4.08 -8.08
C SER A 108 -17.38 4.96 -6.81
N GLU A 109 -17.02 4.38 -5.67
CA GLU A 109 -16.93 5.06 -4.38
C GLU A 109 -15.47 5.42 -4.03
N TYR A 110 -14.48 4.90 -4.78
CA TYR A 110 -13.08 5.24 -4.55
C TYR A 110 -12.82 6.67 -5.01
N ASP A 111 -12.40 7.51 -4.06
CA ASP A 111 -12.09 8.91 -4.25
C ASP A 111 -10.57 9.11 -4.07
N ILE A 112 -9.89 9.55 -5.13
CA ILE A 112 -8.44 9.79 -5.12
C ILE A 112 -8.11 10.97 -4.23
N ASP A 113 -8.87 12.06 -4.33
CA ASP A 113 -8.64 13.29 -3.59
C ASP A 113 -8.82 13.04 -2.09
N GLU A 114 -9.90 12.35 -1.70
CA GLU A 114 -10.11 11.98 -0.30
C GLU A 114 -8.98 11.07 0.21
N HIS A 115 -8.49 10.14 -0.62
CA HIS A 115 -7.38 9.28 -0.23
C HIS A 115 -6.10 10.10 0.01
N LEU A 116 -5.78 11.05 -0.88
CA LEU A 116 -4.62 11.93 -0.75
C LEU A 116 -4.74 12.87 0.46
N GLU A 117 -5.90 13.49 0.69
CA GLU A 117 -6.15 14.30 1.90
C GLU A 117 -5.94 13.50 3.19
N ASN A 118 -6.49 12.28 3.24
CA ASN A 118 -6.30 11.39 4.39
C ASN A 118 -4.84 10.96 4.57
N LEU A 119 -4.09 10.83 3.48
CA LEU A 119 -2.66 10.50 3.49
C LEU A 119 -1.84 11.67 4.02
N THR A 120 -2.05 12.89 3.51
CA THR A 120 -1.40 14.12 3.98
C THR A 120 -1.66 14.32 5.48
N ALA A 121 -2.91 14.24 5.94
CA ALA A 121 -3.27 14.39 7.35
C ALA A 121 -2.70 13.26 8.26
N LEU A 122 -2.43 12.08 7.70
CA LEU A 122 -1.75 10.99 8.41
C LEU A 122 -0.24 11.26 8.53
N LEU A 123 0.38 11.76 7.45
CA LEU A 123 1.80 12.08 7.37
C LEU A 123 2.15 13.34 8.17
N ALA A 124 1.26 14.32 8.29
CA ALA A 124 1.50 15.55 9.05
C ALA A 124 1.81 15.29 10.54
N LYS A 125 1.45 14.10 11.05
CA LYS A 125 1.74 13.65 12.43
C LYS A 125 3.11 13.00 12.57
N LYS A 126 3.93 12.97 11.52
CA LYS A 126 5.25 12.31 11.47
C LYS A 126 6.37 13.33 11.61
N SER A 127 7.56 12.85 11.95
CA SER A 127 8.76 13.69 11.98
C SER A 127 9.26 13.98 10.56
N LYS A 128 10.10 15.01 10.40
CA LYS A 128 10.74 15.33 9.11
C LYS A 128 11.48 14.13 8.53
N GLU A 129 12.22 13.39 9.35
CA GLU A 129 12.97 12.21 8.95
C GLU A 129 12.05 11.11 8.41
N SER A 130 10.88 10.92 9.03
CA SER A 130 9.87 9.99 8.54
C SER A 130 9.26 10.43 7.21
N LEU A 131 9.05 11.73 7.00
CA LEU A 131 8.57 12.27 5.73
C LEU A 131 9.61 12.08 4.62
N ILE A 132 10.88 12.32 4.90
CA ILE A 132 12.00 12.03 4.00
C ILE A 132 12.03 10.54 3.62
N LEU A 133 11.86 9.63 4.60
CA LEU A 133 11.80 8.20 4.32
C LEU A 133 10.59 7.81 3.45
N PHE A 134 9.44 8.43 3.67
CA PHE A 134 8.26 8.24 2.85
C PHE A 134 8.50 8.70 1.41
N GLU A 135 8.99 9.93 1.22
CA GLU A 135 9.26 10.53 -0.09
C GLU A 135 10.32 9.71 -0.85
N ARG A 136 11.41 9.32 -0.18
CA ARG A 136 12.42 8.42 -0.75
C ARG A 136 11.80 7.15 -1.33
N HIS A 137 10.87 6.52 -0.61
CA HIS A 137 10.21 5.29 -1.08
C HIS A 137 9.15 5.55 -2.16
N LEU A 138 8.53 6.73 -2.19
CA LEU A 138 7.72 7.15 -3.32
C LEU A 138 8.57 7.14 -4.60
N GLN A 139 9.73 7.80 -4.59
CA GLN A 139 10.60 7.87 -5.77
C GLN A 139 11.14 6.50 -6.20
N ILE A 140 11.59 5.67 -5.24
CA ILE A 140 12.02 4.29 -5.51
C ILE A 140 10.91 3.50 -6.20
N ASN A 141 9.68 3.57 -5.70
CA ASN A 141 8.57 2.80 -6.26
C ASN A 141 8.09 3.38 -7.61
N LEU A 142 8.12 4.69 -7.81
CA LEU A 142 7.86 5.31 -9.12
C LEU A 142 8.89 4.87 -10.16
N HIS A 143 10.17 4.79 -9.77
CA HIS A 143 11.23 4.28 -10.63
C HIS A 143 11.02 2.80 -10.97
N ARG A 144 10.62 1.96 -10.00
CA ARG A 144 10.28 0.54 -10.25
C ARG A 144 9.14 0.35 -11.25
N LEU A 145 8.20 1.29 -11.32
CA LEU A 145 7.12 1.29 -12.30
C LEU A 145 7.50 1.94 -13.63
N TYR A 146 8.69 2.52 -13.78
CA TYR A 146 9.16 3.10 -15.03
C TYR A 146 9.65 2.00 -15.99
N THR A 147 8.70 1.24 -16.53
CA THR A 147 8.96 0.10 -17.43
C THR A 147 8.09 0.19 -18.67
N ALA A 148 8.52 -0.49 -19.73
CA ALA A 148 7.77 -0.59 -20.98
C ALA A 148 6.37 -1.18 -20.76
N HIS A 149 6.26 -2.21 -19.92
CA HIS A 149 4.99 -2.88 -19.64
C HIS A 149 3.98 -1.93 -18.96
N ILE A 150 4.44 -1.11 -18.01
CA ILE A 150 3.56 -0.14 -17.35
C ILE A 150 3.19 1.01 -18.29
N ALA A 151 4.09 1.43 -19.18
CA ALA A 151 3.79 2.38 -20.25
C ALA A 151 2.75 1.83 -21.26
N GLU A 152 2.85 0.56 -21.60
CA GLU A 152 1.85 -0.11 -22.46
C GLU A 152 0.49 -0.19 -21.77
N LEU A 153 0.47 -0.45 -20.46
CA LEU A 153 -0.75 -0.41 -19.67
C LEU A 153 -1.37 1.00 -19.69
N SER A 154 -0.59 2.07 -19.54
CA SER A 154 -1.12 3.43 -19.61
C SER A 154 -1.70 3.73 -21.00
N ILE A 155 -1.04 3.30 -22.09
CA ILE A 155 -1.59 3.42 -23.44
C ILE A 155 -2.94 2.69 -23.55
N ILE A 156 -3.01 1.44 -23.11
CA ILE A 156 -4.24 0.63 -23.21
C ILE A 156 -5.40 1.26 -22.42
N LEU A 157 -5.12 1.84 -21.25
CA LEU A 157 -6.13 2.43 -20.38
C LEU A 157 -6.55 3.84 -20.81
N GLU A 158 -5.64 4.66 -21.31
CA GLU A 158 -5.86 6.12 -21.44
C GLU A 158 -5.96 6.58 -22.90
N ASN A 159 -5.20 5.97 -23.81
CA ASN A 159 -5.07 6.50 -25.16
C ASN A 159 -6.27 6.15 -26.04
N ARG A 160 -6.61 7.04 -26.97
CA ARG A 160 -7.66 6.78 -27.97
C ARG A 160 -7.27 5.57 -28.82
N PHE A 161 -8.27 4.84 -29.29
CA PHE A 161 -8.07 3.72 -30.21
C PHE A 161 -9.07 3.75 -31.36
N THR A 162 -8.75 3.01 -32.41
CA THR A 162 -9.63 2.74 -33.55
C THR A 162 -9.81 1.24 -33.73
N ILE A 163 -10.94 0.85 -34.31
CA ILE A 163 -11.25 -0.53 -34.65
C ILE A 163 -11.49 -0.60 -36.15
N ASP A 164 -10.66 -1.36 -36.87
CA ASP A 164 -10.80 -1.63 -38.31
C ASP A 164 -10.64 -3.13 -38.55
N ASP A 165 -11.64 -3.76 -39.18
CA ASP A 165 -11.71 -5.22 -39.42
C ASP A 165 -11.35 -6.09 -38.19
N GLY A 166 -11.75 -5.64 -36.99
CA GLY A 166 -11.46 -6.32 -35.71
C GLY A 166 -10.04 -6.10 -35.15
N ALA A 167 -9.17 -5.39 -35.86
CA ALA A 167 -7.89 -4.93 -35.35
C ALA A 167 -8.06 -3.66 -34.52
N ILE A 168 -7.51 -3.65 -33.31
CA ILE A 168 -7.53 -2.50 -32.39
C ILE A 168 -6.17 -1.82 -32.48
N THR A 169 -6.17 -0.51 -32.76
CA THR A 169 -4.93 0.30 -32.84
C THR A 169 -5.03 1.50 -31.91
N PHE A 170 -4.12 1.60 -30.94
CA PHE A 170 -4.03 2.72 -30.00
C PHE A 170 -3.17 3.87 -30.53
N ASP A 171 -3.47 5.09 -30.12
CA ASP A 171 -2.54 6.23 -30.19
C ASP A 171 -1.29 5.92 -29.35
N ASP A 172 -0.10 6.30 -29.84
CA ASP A 172 1.20 5.93 -29.24
C ASP A 172 1.81 7.03 -28.37
N TYR A 173 1.15 8.18 -28.26
CA TYR A 173 1.62 9.28 -27.44
C TYR A 173 1.56 8.95 -25.94
N ILE A 174 2.68 9.14 -25.23
CA ILE A 174 2.75 9.12 -23.77
C ILE A 174 3.26 10.48 -23.29
N SER A 175 2.49 11.16 -22.45
CA SER A 175 2.93 12.36 -21.74
C SER A 175 3.91 11.99 -20.62
N GLU A 176 5.01 12.73 -20.47
CA GLU A 176 5.95 12.50 -19.36
C GLU A 176 5.27 12.69 -18.00
N ASP A 177 4.59 13.83 -17.80
CA ASP A 177 3.84 14.13 -16.58
C ASP A 177 2.67 13.15 -16.38
N GLY A 178 1.87 12.92 -17.44
CA GLY A 178 0.75 11.99 -17.38
C GLY A 178 1.18 10.58 -16.97
N PHE A 179 2.33 10.12 -17.45
CA PHE A 179 2.87 8.81 -17.06
C PHE A 179 3.41 8.78 -15.63
N ILE A 180 3.88 9.90 -15.08
CA ILE A 180 4.18 10.01 -13.64
C ILE A 180 2.89 9.89 -12.84
N TYR A 181 1.84 10.64 -13.21
CA TYR A 181 0.56 10.66 -12.49
C TYR A 181 -0.16 9.30 -12.53
N PHE A 182 -0.06 8.59 -13.65
CA PHE A 182 -0.55 7.24 -13.80
C PHE A 182 0.17 6.26 -12.84
N ARG A 183 1.50 6.35 -12.74
CA ARG A 183 2.27 5.52 -11.79
C ARG A 183 1.92 5.85 -10.33
N CYS A 184 1.71 7.12 -10.00
CA CYS A 184 1.19 7.51 -8.68
C CYS A 184 -0.15 6.82 -8.39
N TRP A 185 -1.05 6.78 -9.37
CA TRP A 185 -2.36 6.14 -9.23
C TRP A 185 -2.26 4.63 -8.99
N LEU A 186 -1.32 3.94 -9.65
CA LEU A 186 -1.02 2.53 -9.39
C LEU A 186 -0.53 2.30 -7.96
N LEU A 187 0.34 3.18 -7.44
CA LEU A 187 0.87 3.09 -6.07
C LEU A 187 -0.24 3.22 -5.01
N LEU A 188 -1.22 4.10 -5.22
CA LEU A 188 -2.35 4.27 -4.31
C LEU A 188 -3.22 3.02 -4.16
N LYS A 189 -3.13 2.05 -5.07
CA LYS A 189 -3.86 0.77 -4.95
C LYS A 189 -3.21 -0.17 -3.91
N GLY A 190 -2.02 0.18 -3.43
CA GLY A 190 -1.34 -0.48 -2.34
C GLY A 190 -0.43 -1.63 -2.77
N LYS A 191 0.41 -2.06 -1.81
CA LYS A 191 1.53 -2.97 -2.05
C LYS A 191 1.17 -4.25 -2.79
N GLY A 192 0.07 -4.90 -2.42
CA GLY A 192 -0.33 -6.17 -3.02
C GLY A 192 -0.64 -6.06 -4.51
N PHE A 193 -1.30 -4.98 -4.93
CA PHE A 193 -1.52 -4.73 -6.36
C PHE A 193 -0.23 -4.32 -7.05
N PHE A 194 0.55 -3.42 -6.44
CA PHE A 194 1.84 -2.98 -6.95
C PHE A 194 2.80 -4.16 -7.23
N ASP A 195 2.91 -5.11 -6.30
CA ASP A 195 3.78 -6.28 -6.44
C ASP A 195 3.32 -7.19 -7.61
N GLU A 196 2.01 -7.30 -7.85
CA GLU A 196 1.44 -8.12 -8.93
C GLU A 196 1.53 -7.42 -10.29
N ILE A 197 1.16 -6.14 -10.38
CA ILE A 197 1.18 -5.38 -11.65
C ILE A 197 2.61 -5.14 -12.15
N SER A 198 3.59 -5.05 -11.25
CA SER A 198 5.01 -4.95 -11.61
C SER A 198 5.56 -6.23 -12.23
N GLN A 199 4.88 -7.37 -12.08
CA GLN A 199 5.28 -8.66 -12.66
C GLN A 199 4.55 -8.96 -13.96
N ASP A 200 3.23 -8.69 -14.01
CA ASP A 200 2.40 -8.93 -15.18
C ASP A 200 1.24 -7.93 -15.22
N ILE A 201 1.16 -7.14 -16.28
CA ILE A 201 0.10 -6.14 -16.44
C ILE A 201 -1.29 -6.75 -16.63
N ASN A 202 -1.39 -8.05 -16.96
CA ASN A 202 -2.67 -8.76 -16.92
C ASN A 202 -3.24 -8.89 -15.49
N ALA A 203 -2.44 -8.64 -14.45
CA ALA A 203 -2.95 -8.52 -13.08
C ALA A 203 -4.05 -7.45 -12.95
N PHE A 204 -4.10 -6.49 -13.88
CA PHE A 204 -5.17 -5.49 -13.93
C PHE A 204 -6.58 -6.09 -14.11
N ILE A 205 -6.68 -7.20 -14.85
CA ILE A 205 -7.95 -7.88 -15.16
C ILE A 205 -8.08 -9.25 -14.45
N ASN A 206 -7.32 -9.49 -13.39
CA ASN A 206 -7.32 -10.78 -12.71
C ASN A 206 -8.56 -11.04 -11.82
N GLY A 207 -9.48 -10.07 -11.73
CA GLY A 207 -10.70 -10.14 -10.91
C GLY A 207 -10.48 -9.98 -9.40
N LYS A 208 -9.23 -9.83 -8.93
CA LYS A 208 -8.91 -9.55 -7.51
C LYS A 208 -9.12 -8.09 -7.16
N TYR A 209 -8.94 -7.21 -8.13
CA TYR A 209 -9.06 -5.77 -7.98
C TYR A 209 -10.13 -5.19 -8.90
N SER A 210 -10.59 -3.99 -8.56
CA SER A 210 -11.56 -3.24 -9.36
C SER A 210 -11.23 -1.76 -9.22
N PHE A 211 -11.14 -1.07 -10.34
CA PHE A 211 -10.62 0.31 -10.40
C PHE A 211 -11.53 1.19 -11.24
N ASN A 212 -11.64 2.47 -10.84
CA ASN A 212 -12.11 3.52 -11.72
C ASN A 212 -11.03 3.82 -12.75
N ILE A 213 -11.25 3.48 -14.02
CA ILE A 213 -10.32 3.83 -15.10
C ILE A 213 -10.67 5.14 -15.81
N GLY A 214 -11.79 5.76 -15.45
CA GLY A 214 -12.16 7.09 -15.97
C GLY A 214 -11.34 8.22 -15.33
N ASP A 215 -10.69 7.95 -14.20
CA ASP A 215 -9.75 8.83 -13.54
C ASP A 215 -8.56 8.02 -12.99
N SER A 216 -7.47 8.07 -13.73
CA SER A 216 -6.23 7.32 -13.48
C SER A 216 -5.05 8.23 -13.11
N TRP A 217 -5.30 9.51 -12.78
CA TRP A 217 -4.25 10.50 -12.53
C TRP A 217 -4.20 10.84 -11.04
N ALA A 218 -3.05 10.65 -10.40
CA ALA A 218 -2.86 10.94 -8.98
C ALA A 218 -1.64 11.85 -8.73
N GLU A 219 -1.59 12.99 -9.42
CA GLU A 219 -0.52 13.99 -9.27
C GLU A 219 -0.26 14.36 -7.81
N GLY A 220 -1.32 14.58 -7.03
CA GLY A 220 -1.21 15.03 -5.64
C GLY A 220 -0.35 14.11 -4.76
N LEU A 221 -0.16 12.83 -5.11
CA LEU A 221 0.74 11.93 -4.38
C LEU A 221 2.18 12.45 -4.34
N LEU A 222 2.63 13.18 -5.37
CA LEU A 222 3.98 13.75 -5.43
C LEU A 222 4.23 14.84 -4.37
N TYR A 223 3.16 15.41 -3.80
CA TYR A 223 3.22 16.57 -2.92
C TYR A 223 2.87 16.27 -1.47
N VAL A 224 2.27 15.10 -1.17
CA VAL A 224 1.74 14.80 0.17
C VAL A 224 2.76 14.88 1.30
N ALA A 225 4.04 14.61 1.03
CA ALA A 225 5.09 14.69 2.05
C ALA A 225 5.45 16.14 2.40
N ASP A 226 5.56 17.00 1.40
CA ASP A 226 5.80 18.44 1.57
C ASP A 226 4.58 19.16 2.15
N ASP A 227 3.39 18.83 1.66
CA ASP A 227 2.13 19.37 2.18
C ASP A 227 1.96 19.03 3.66
N ALA A 228 2.22 17.77 4.02
CA ALA A 228 2.19 17.30 5.41
C ALA A 228 3.23 18.00 6.30
N TYR A 229 4.42 18.26 5.77
CA TYR A 229 5.45 19.02 6.48
C TYR A 229 4.99 20.46 6.74
N SER A 230 4.39 21.09 5.74
CA SER A 230 3.93 22.48 5.77
C SER A 230 2.75 22.70 6.74
N GLU A 231 1.94 21.69 7.05
CA GLU A 231 0.84 21.81 8.03
C GLU A 231 1.31 22.23 9.43
N ASN A 232 2.52 21.86 9.82
CA ASN A 232 3.05 22.06 11.17
C ASN A 232 4.33 22.90 11.23
N ASN A 233 4.80 23.39 10.09
CA ASN A 233 6.05 24.14 9.99
C ASN A 233 5.81 25.39 9.14
N ASP A 234 6.34 26.53 9.59
CA ASP A 234 6.35 27.75 8.80
C ASP A 234 7.56 27.70 7.85
N ASN A 235 7.41 26.98 6.74
CA ASN A 235 8.42 26.81 5.72
C ASN A 235 8.28 27.86 4.60
N GLN A 236 9.39 28.47 4.21
CA GLN A 236 9.44 29.37 3.05
C GLN A 236 9.46 28.61 1.72
N ASP A 237 9.79 27.31 1.78
CA ASP A 237 9.97 26.41 0.65
C ASP A 237 8.96 25.26 0.72
N ASN A 238 8.19 25.06 -0.36
CA ASN A 238 7.18 24.01 -0.49
C ASN A 238 7.72 22.71 -1.12
N SER A 239 9.04 22.57 -1.25
CA SER A 239 9.72 21.34 -1.65
C SER A 239 10.75 20.81 -0.65
N GLU A 240 10.78 21.31 0.58
CA GLU A 240 11.78 20.95 1.61
C GLU A 240 12.07 19.44 1.74
N ILE A 241 11.04 18.58 1.70
CA ILE A 241 11.19 17.12 1.80
C ILE A 241 11.71 16.54 0.48
N ARG A 242 11.14 16.95 -0.65
CA ARG A 242 11.60 16.51 -1.97
C ARG A 242 13.04 16.92 -2.26
N ASP A 243 13.45 18.13 -1.89
CA ASP A 243 14.81 18.62 -2.07
C ASP A 243 15.79 17.81 -1.23
N ALA A 244 15.44 17.50 0.02
CA ALA A 244 16.24 16.62 0.88
C ALA A 244 16.43 15.22 0.28
N VAL A 245 15.42 14.68 -0.41
CA VAL A 245 15.53 13.39 -1.13
C VAL A 245 16.30 13.55 -2.45
N GLY A 246 16.14 14.65 -3.17
CA GLY A 246 16.85 14.94 -4.42
C GLY A 246 18.37 15.08 -4.26
N GLU A 247 18.85 15.45 -3.07
CA GLU A 247 20.26 15.46 -2.73
C GLU A 247 20.86 14.06 -2.46
N MET A 248 20.02 13.02 -2.33
CA MET A 248 20.46 11.65 -2.07
C MET A 248 20.99 10.99 -3.35
N LYS A 249 22.10 10.24 -3.23
CA LYS A 249 22.78 9.62 -4.38
C LYS A 249 22.20 8.28 -4.80
N ASP A 250 21.48 7.62 -3.92
CA ASP A 250 20.90 6.29 -4.08
C ASP A 250 19.43 6.33 -4.51
N VAL A 251 18.89 7.52 -4.78
CA VAL A 251 17.52 7.74 -5.25
C VAL A 251 17.56 8.40 -6.62
N ILE A 252 16.81 7.85 -7.56
CA ILE A 252 16.63 8.46 -8.87
C ILE A 252 15.36 9.30 -8.83
N ASN A 253 15.49 10.60 -9.08
CA ASN A 253 14.35 11.50 -9.15
C ASN A 253 13.34 11.02 -10.20
N TYR A 254 12.05 11.00 -9.83
CA TYR A 254 10.98 10.56 -10.74
C TYR A 254 10.86 11.42 -11.99
N ASP A 255 11.40 12.65 -11.95
CA ASP A 255 11.49 13.63 -13.03
C ASP A 255 12.93 13.82 -13.59
N ALA A 256 13.86 12.89 -13.30
CA ALA A 256 15.20 12.92 -13.90
C ALA A 256 15.20 12.79 -15.44
N MET A 257 15.97 13.61 -16.14
CA MET A 257 16.02 13.59 -17.62
C MET A 257 16.59 12.29 -18.24
N GLU A 258 17.43 11.56 -17.51
CA GLU A 258 18.14 10.37 -18.02
C GLU A 258 17.53 9.05 -17.51
N ARG A 259 16.20 8.88 -17.64
CA ARG A 259 15.54 7.61 -17.34
C ARG A 259 15.50 6.71 -18.58
N VAL A 260 15.78 5.43 -18.40
CA VAL A 260 15.73 4.42 -19.47
C VAL A 260 14.84 3.28 -19.01
N MET A 261 13.83 2.95 -19.81
CA MET A 261 12.98 1.77 -19.58
C MET A 261 13.75 0.48 -19.90
N ASP A 262 13.23 -0.67 -19.46
CA ASP A 262 13.78 -1.99 -19.74
C ASP A 262 13.82 -2.32 -21.25
N ARG A 263 12.91 -1.73 -22.02
CA ARG A 263 12.88 -1.75 -23.49
C ARG A 263 12.00 -0.59 -24.01
N GLU A 264 11.94 -0.42 -25.32
CA GLU A 264 10.92 0.44 -25.95
C GLU A 264 9.51 -0.16 -25.74
N PRO A 265 8.50 0.65 -25.38
CA PRO A 265 7.10 0.22 -25.33
C PRO A 265 6.59 -0.21 -26.71
N MET A 266 5.78 -1.26 -26.73
CA MET A 266 4.96 -1.61 -27.89
C MET A 266 3.86 -0.57 -28.06
N THR A 267 3.47 -0.31 -29.31
CA THR A 267 2.48 0.73 -29.61
C THR A 267 1.45 0.25 -30.64
N GLY A 268 0.39 1.03 -30.83
CA GLY A 268 -0.60 0.78 -31.87
C GLY A 268 -1.25 -0.60 -31.78
N SER A 269 -1.18 -1.35 -32.89
CA SER A 269 -1.81 -2.67 -33.01
C SER A 269 -1.00 -3.82 -32.39
N GLU A 270 0.25 -3.58 -31.99
CA GLU A 270 1.09 -4.60 -31.34
C GLU A 270 0.55 -4.96 -29.96
N LEU A 271 -0.04 -3.99 -29.26
CA LEU A 271 -0.65 -4.15 -27.94
C LEU A 271 -1.76 -5.21 -27.93
N GLN A 272 -2.60 -5.26 -28.98
CA GLN A 272 -3.65 -6.27 -29.10
C GLN A 272 -3.07 -7.69 -29.19
N LYS A 273 -1.91 -7.86 -29.84
CA LYS A 273 -1.25 -9.17 -29.98
C LYS A 273 -0.54 -9.58 -28.70
N ALA A 274 0.10 -8.63 -28.03
CA ALA A 274 0.83 -8.86 -26.79
C ALA A 274 -0.11 -9.14 -25.60
N TYR A 275 -1.21 -8.39 -25.50
CA TYR A 275 -2.14 -8.44 -24.38
C TYR A 275 -3.60 -8.62 -24.83
N PRO A 276 -3.94 -9.71 -25.53
CA PRO A 276 -5.23 -9.85 -26.20
C PRO A 276 -6.42 -9.81 -25.24
N ARG A 277 -6.28 -10.36 -24.03
CA ARG A 277 -7.34 -10.34 -23.01
C ARG A 277 -7.50 -8.96 -22.39
N LEU A 278 -6.39 -8.37 -21.93
CA LEU A 278 -6.38 -7.03 -21.35
C LEU A 278 -6.97 -6.01 -22.32
N VAL A 279 -6.51 -5.98 -23.57
CA VAL A 279 -7.02 -5.07 -24.60
C VAL A 279 -8.51 -5.29 -24.83
N ALA A 280 -8.97 -6.54 -24.96
CA ALA A 280 -10.39 -6.83 -25.19
C ALA A 280 -11.28 -6.38 -24.02
N GLU A 281 -10.87 -6.64 -22.77
CA GLU A 281 -11.65 -6.25 -21.59
C GLU A 281 -11.69 -4.74 -21.38
N ILE A 282 -10.56 -4.05 -21.58
CA ILE A 282 -10.49 -2.59 -21.42
C ILE A 282 -11.26 -1.87 -22.54
N VAL A 283 -11.12 -2.29 -23.79
CA VAL A 283 -11.88 -1.70 -24.90
C VAL A 283 -13.39 -1.91 -24.75
N ALA A 284 -13.84 -2.98 -24.11
CA ALA A 284 -15.27 -3.22 -23.89
C ALA A 284 -15.91 -2.24 -22.88
N ILE A 285 -15.12 -1.57 -22.05
CA ILE A 285 -15.59 -0.67 -20.99
C ILE A 285 -15.21 0.81 -21.20
N ARG A 286 -14.47 1.11 -22.27
CA ARG A 286 -14.09 2.47 -22.71
C ARG A 286 -14.94 2.90 -23.90
#